data_AF-A0A1M6W058-F1
#
_entry.id   AF-A0A1M6W058-F1
#
_cell.length_a   1.000
_cell.length_b   1.000
_cell.length_c   1.000
_cell.angle_alpha   90.00
_cell.angle_beta   90.00
_cell.angle_gamma   90.00
#
_symmetry.space_group_name_H-M   'P 1'
#
loop_
_entity.id
_entity.type
_entity.pdbx_description
1 polymer ?
#
loop_
_entity_poly.entity_id
_entity_poly.type
_entity_poly.pdbx_seq_one_letter_code
_entity_poly.pdbx_strand_id
1 'polypeptide(L)'
;MDTTVLVLVIVVVLLLVVIAVGGALLARARRSQKLQERYGPEYERTLHETGDRKAAEEDLAEREARRRKLDVRDLSDQERDRFAGHWTQIQRGFVDDPVRAVHDADRLVVDIMRTRGFPTDDADRRTEDISVDHPQIAQRYRDARAVRSATEQGPVDTETQRHAVTAYRDLVDALLGGEQSASTASPAKEQTR
;
A
#
# COMPACT_ATOMS: atom_id res chain seq x y z
N MET A 1 -1.88 60.93 -0.92
CA MET A 1 -1.78 59.69 -1.74
C MET A 1 -2.81 59.83 -2.84
N ASP A 2 -2.37 59.85 -4.08
CA ASP A 2 -3.27 60.02 -5.22
C ASP A 2 -4.22 58.83 -5.30
N THR A 3 -5.51 59.09 -5.57
CA THR A 3 -6.54 58.06 -5.69
C THR A 3 -6.15 56.99 -6.71
N THR A 4 -5.39 57.36 -7.74
CA THR A 4 -4.79 56.46 -8.73
C THR A 4 -3.78 55.48 -8.12
N VAL A 5 -2.89 55.96 -7.25
CA VAL A 5 -1.91 55.12 -6.54
C VAL A 5 -2.63 54.15 -5.59
N LEU A 6 -3.66 54.62 -4.89
CA LEU A 6 -4.48 53.75 -4.02
C LEU A 6 -5.19 52.64 -4.82
N VAL A 7 -5.83 52.98 -5.94
CA VAL A 7 -6.50 52.01 -6.81
C VAL A 7 -5.50 51.01 -7.37
N LEU A 8 -4.33 51.45 -7.84
CA LEU A 8 -3.28 50.57 -8.34
C LEU A 8 -2.84 49.55 -7.29
N VAL A 9 -2.60 49.99 -6.05
CA VAL A 9 -2.21 49.10 -4.95
C VAL A 9 -3.29 48.05 -4.66
N ILE A 10 -4.57 48.46 -4.61
CA ILE A 10 -5.68 47.53 -4.39
C ILE A 10 -5.76 46.48 -5.49
N VAL A 11 -5.63 46.90 -6.76
CA VAL A 11 -5.65 45.97 -7.92
C VAL A 11 -4.49 44.98 -7.85
N VAL A 12 -3.28 45.43 -7.51
CA VAL A 12 -2.11 44.54 -7.37
C VAL A 12 -2.31 43.55 -6.22
N VAL A 13 -2.80 44.00 -5.07
CA VAL A 13 -3.08 43.11 -3.92
C VAL A 13 -4.16 42.08 -4.28
N LEU A 14 -5.25 42.48 -4.94
CA LEU A 14 -6.28 41.56 -5.42
C LEU A 14 -5.71 40.54 -6.40
N LEU A 15 -4.87 40.96 -7.34
CA LEU A 15 -4.22 40.08 -8.29
C LEU A 15 -3.34 39.04 -7.58
N LEU A 16 -2.55 39.46 -6.59
CA LEU A 16 -1.71 38.56 -5.80
C LEU A 16 -2.54 37.55 -5.01
N VAL A 17 -3.66 37.97 -4.41
CA VAL A 17 -4.58 37.07 -3.70
C VAL A 17 -5.17 36.03 -4.66
N VAL A 18 -5.63 36.45 -5.84
CA VAL A 18 -6.18 35.54 -6.86
C VAL A 18 -5.14 34.52 -7.32
N ILE A 19 -3.90 34.95 -7.57
CA ILE A 19 -2.80 34.05 -7.95
C ILE A 19 -2.49 33.06 -6.83
N ALA A 20 -2.40 33.52 -5.58
CA ALA A 20 -2.11 32.67 -4.43
C ALA A 20 -3.20 31.61 -4.21
N VAL A 21 -4.48 32.03 -4.24
CA VAL A 21 -5.63 31.12 -4.09
C VAL A 21 -5.69 30.14 -5.26
N GLY A 22 -5.55 30.62 -6.50
CA GLY A 22 -5.54 29.78 -7.69
C GLY A 22 -4.42 28.73 -7.66
N GLY A 23 -3.21 29.15 -7.27
CA GLY A 23 -2.06 28.26 -7.09
C GLY A 23 -2.29 27.20 -6.02
N ALA A 24 -2.84 27.58 -4.86
CA ALA A 24 -3.15 26.65 -3.78
C ALA A 24 -4.21 25.61 -4.18
N LEU A 25 -5.26 26.03 -4.90
CA LEU A 25 -6.30 25.13 -5.41
C LEU A 25 -5.74 24.14 -6.43
N LEU A 26 -4.90 24.60 -7.36
CA LEU A 26 -4.23 23.73 -8.34
C LEU A 26 -3.30 22.73 -7.67
N ALA A 27 -2.51 23.16 -6.69
CA ALA A 27 -1.61 22.28 -5.95
C ALA A 27 -2.39 21.20 -5.18
N ARG A 28 -3.51 21.57 -4.55
CA ARG A 28 -4.39 20.64 -3.86
C ARG A 28 -5.02 19.62 -4.81
N ALA A 29 -5.53 20.07 -5.96
CA ALA A 29 -6.12 19.19 -6.96
C ALA A 29 -5.10 18.16 -7.47
N ARG A 30 -3.87 18.60 -7.78
CA ARG A 30 -2.78 17.71 -8.22
C ARG A 30 -2.37 16.69 -7.16
N ARG A 31 -2.27 17.13 -5.89
CA ARG A 31 -1.94 16.22 -4.78
C ARG A 31 -2.99 15.12 -4.64
N SER A 32 -4.27 15.51 -4.72
CA SER A 32 -5.36 14.56 -4.62
C SER A 32 -5.39 13.57 -5.78
N GLN A 33 -5.20 14.04 -7.03
CA GLN A 33 -5.07 13.16 -8.19
C GLN A 33 -3.93 12.16 -8.01
N LYS A 34 -2.76 12.61 -7.55
CA LYS A 34 -1.62 11.71 -7.31
C LYS A 34 -1.91 10.65 -6.25
N LEU A 35 -2.64 10.99 -5.18
CA LEU A 35 -3.06 10.02 -4.17
C LEU A 35 -4.06 9.03 -4.74
N GLN A 36 -5.05 9.50 -5.51
CA GLN A 36 -6.03 8.64 -6.15
C GLN A 36 -5.40 7.69 -7.17
N GLU A 37 -4.47 8.17 -7.99
CA GLU A 37 -3.71 7.35 -8.95
C GLU A 37 -2.84 6.31 -8.26
N ARG A 38 -2.17 6.67 -7.14
CA ARG A 38 -1.29 5.77 -6.40
C ARG A 38 -2.08 4.71 -5.63
N TYR A 39 -3.06 5.13 -4.83
CA TYR A 39 -3.78 4.24 -3.90
C TYR A 39 -4.97 3.53 -4.56
N GLY A 40 -5.52 4.08 -5.64
CA GLY A 40 -6.64 3.49 -6.38
C GLY A 40 -7.81 3.11 -5.46
N PRO A 41 -8.17 1.82 -5.34
CA PRO A 41 -9.25 1.37 -4.47
C PRO A 41 -9.06 1.72 -2.99
N GLU A 42 -7.82 1.80 -2.49
CA GLU A 42 -7.56 2.18 -1.09
C GLU A 42 -7.90 3.66 -0.84
N TYR A 43 -7.79 4.53 -1.84
CA TYR A 43 -8.23 5.92 -1.72
C TYR A 43 -9.74 6.00 -1.52
N GLU A 44 -10.50 5.30 -2.37
CA GLU A 44 -11.95 5.25 -2.28
C GLU A 44 -12.41 4.67 -0.95
N ARG A 45 -11.75 3.59 -0.49
CA ARG A 45 -12.01 3.00 0.82
C ARG A 45 -11.77 3.99 1.95
N THR A 46 -10.60 4.62 2.03
CA THR A 46 -10.29 5.58 3.10
C THR A 46 -11.22 6.78 3.07
N LEU A 47 -11.65 7.20 1.88
CA LEU A 47 -12.69 8.23 1.73
C LEU A 47 -14.04 7.78 2.32
N HIS A 48 -14.46 6.54 2.08
CA HIS A 48 -15.69 6.00 2.67
C HIS A 48 -15.58 5.84 4.19
N GLU A 49 -14.43 5.43 4.71
CA GLU A 49 -14.19 5.26 6.16
C GLU A 49 -14.17 6.58 6.92
N THR A 50 -13.54 7.60 6.35
CA THR A 50 -13.41 8.91 7.01
C THR A 50 -14.61 9.82 6.76
N GLY A 51 -15.34 9.63 5.66
CA GLY A 51 -16.47 10.45 5.24
C GLY A 51 -16.10 11.86 4.79
N ASP A 52 -14.82 12.23 4.81
CA ASP A 52 -14.32 13.53 4.42
C ASP A 52 -13.03 13.40 3.60
N ARG A 53 -13.00 14.08 2.44
CA ARG A 53 -11.86 14.03 1.53
C ARG A 53 -10.57 14.54 2.14
N LYS A 54 -10.64 15.59 2.95
CA LYS A 54 -9.44 16.16 3.57
C LYS A 54 -8.88 15.19 4.60
N ALA A 55 -9.74 14.60 5.44
CA ALA A 55 -9.35 13.59 6.42
C ALA A 55 -8.74 12.34 5.75
N ALA A 56 -9.32 11.85 4.65
CA ALA A 56 -8.77 10.73 3.90
C ALA A 56 -7.37 11.02 3.32
N GLU A 57 -7.20 12.18 2.69
CA GLU A 57 -5.91 12.60 2.13
C GLU A 57 -4.84 12.83 3.22
N GLU A 58 -5.24 13.31 4.39
CA GLU A 58 -4.36 13.47 5.55
C GLU A 58 -3.92 12.12 6.11
N ASP A 59 -4.83 11.16 6.27
CA ASP A 59 -4.53 9.81 6.74
C ASP A 59 -3.56 9.07 5.78
N LEU A 60 -3.84 9.08 4.46
CA LEU A 60 -2.94 8.47 3.48
C LEU A 60 -1.55 9.12 3.49
N ALA A 61 -1.49 10.45 3.62
CA ALA A 61 -0.21 11.14 3.71
C ALA A 61 0.55 10.82 5.01
N GLU A 62 -0.17 10.59 6.11
CA GLU A 62 0.44 10.13 7.36
C GLU A 62 1.01 8.72 7.22
N ARG A 63 0.28 7.79 6.58
CA ARG A 63 0.78 6.44 6.25
C ARG A 63 2.08 6.51 5.47
N GLU A 64 2.16 7.33 4.41
CA GLU A 64 3.40 7.53 3.66
C GLU A 64 4.52 8.10 4.55
N ALA A 65 4.20 9.05 5.44
CA ALA A 65 5.17 9.65 6.34
C ALA A 65 5.71 8.66 7.37
N ARG A 66 4.85 7.77 7.90
CA ARG A 66 5.27 6.67 8.77
C ARG A 66 6.15 5.70 8.00
N ARG A 67 5.73 5.31 6.79
CA ARG A 67 6.50 4.38 5.96
C ARG A 67 7.90 4.88 5.63
N ARG A 68 8.06 6.17 5.33
CA ARG A 68 9.38 6.79 5.09
C ARG A 68 10.33 6.75 6.30
N LYS A 69 9.81 6.57 7.51
CA LYS A 69 10.61 6.45 8.74
C LYS A 69 10.97 5.01 9.07
N LEU A 70 10.36 4.03 8.40
CA LEU A 70 10.68 2.62 8.58
C LEU A 70 11.92 2.27 7.79
N ASP A 71 12.89 1.63 8.45
CA ASP A 71 14.07 1.05 7.81
C ASP A 71 13.70 -0.36 7.31
N VAL A 72 13.00 -0.40 6.18
CA VAL A 72 12.62 -1.66 5.54
C VAL A 72 13.76 -2.14 4.66
N ARG A 73 14.33 -3.29 4.99
CA ARG A 73 15.40 -3.91 4.20
C ARG A 73 14.86 -4.87 3.15
N ASP A 74 15.69 -5.12 2.15
CA ASP A 74 15.50 -6.24 1.25
C ASP A 74 15.91 -7.56 1.92
N LEU A 75 15.29 -8.63 1.45
CA LEU A 75 15.67 -9.99 1.81
C LEU A 75 16.97 -10.36 1.10
N SER A 76 17.78 -11.20 1.74
CA SER A 76 18.85 -11.93 1.06
C SER A 76 18.26 -13.04 0.17
N ASP A 77 19.04 -13.55 -0.79
CA ASP A 77 18.61 -14.67 -1.64
C ASP A 77 18.27 -15.91 -0.82
N GLN A 78 19.07 -16.21 0.21
CA GLN A 78 18.81 -17.33 1.12
C GLN A 78 17.48 -17.17 1.87
N GLU A 79 17.15 -15.95 2.32
CA GLU A 79 15.86 -15.68 2.97
C GLU A 79 14.70 -15.81 1.99
N ARG A 80 14.85 -15.31 0.76
CA ARG A 80 13.86 -15.47 -0.31
C ARG A 80 13.58 -16.95 -0.58
N ASP A 81 14.62 -17.74 -0.79
CA ASP A 81 14.50 -19.18 -1.08
C ASP A 81 13.83 -19.92 0.07
N ARG A 82 14.20 -19.59 1.32
CA ARG A 82 13.58 -20.19 2.51
C ARG A 82 12.08 -19.91 2.57
N PHE A 83 11.67 -18.65 2.38
CA PHE A 83 10.27 -18.26 2.42
C PHE A 83 9.47 -18.83 1.25
N ALA A 84 10.03 -18.85 0.04
CA ALA A 84 9.43 -19.50 -1.12
C ALA A 84 9.24 -21.02 -0.88
N GLY A 85 10.21 -21.66 -0.23
CA GLY A 85 10.12 -23.05 0.20
C GLY A 85 8.98 -23.29 1.20
N HIS A 86 8.86 -22.44 2.23
CA HIS A 86 7.75 -22.49 3.20
C HIS A 86 6.39 -22.29 2.52
N TRP A 87 6.28 -21.31 1.62
CA TRP A 87 5.07 -21.09 0.85
C TRP A 87 4.65 -22.34 0.07
N THR A 88 5.61 -23.00 -0.58
CA THR A 88 5.37 -24.24 -1.33
C THR A 88 4.83 -25.36 -0.44
N GLN A 89 5.30 -25.47 0.81
CA GLN A 89 4.80 -26.45 1.78
C GLN A 89 3.34 -26.16 2.17
N ILE A 90 3.01 -24.89 2.44
CA ILE A 90 1.65 -24.44 2.77
C ILE A 90 0.67 -24.80 1.64
N GLN A 91 1.06 -24.52 0.39
CA GLN A 91 0.21 -24.82 -0.78
C GLN A 91 -0.08 -26.31 -0.93
N ARG A 92 0.92 -27.18 -0.70
CA ARG A 92 0.72 -28.63 -0.75
C ARG A 92 -0.20 -29.12 0.37
N GLY A 93 -0.06 -28.57 1.56
CA GLY A 93 -0.87 -28.93 2.73
C GLY A 93 -2.32 -28.45 2.67
N PHE A 94 -2.66 -27.51 1.77
CA PHE A 94 -4.01 -26.96 1.65
C PHE A 94 -5.06 -28.05 1.36
N VAL A 95 -4.72 -29.06 0.57
CA VAL A 95 -5.67 -30.13 0.21
C VAL A 95 -6.04 -30.98 1.44
N ASP A 96 -5.08 -31.18 2.34
CA ASP A 96 -5.24 -32.00 3.53
C ASP A 96 -5.90 -31.21 4.67
N ASP A 97 -5.50 -29.95 4.87
CA ASP A 97 -6.00 -29.08 5.93
C ASP A 97 -6.07 -27.61 5.45
N PRO A 98 -7.19 -27.22 4.81
CA PRO A 98 -7.41 -25.86 4.32
C PRO A 98 -7.28 -24.79 5.40
N VAL A 99 -7.78 -25.08 6.61
CA VAL A 99 -7.78 -24.13 7.73
C VAL A 99 -6.36 -23.89 8.19
N ARG A 100 -5.58 -24.95 8.42
CA ARG A 100 -4.16 -24.82 8.76
C ARG A 100 -3.41 -24.03 7.70
N ALA A 101 -3.64 -24.29 6.41
CA ALA A 101 -2.97 -23.57 5.33
C ALA A 101 -3.27 -22.06 5.33
N VAL A 102 -4.52 -21.65 5.61
CA VAL A 102 -4.88 -20.22 5.78
C VAL A 102 -4.11 -19.59 6.96
N HIS A 103 -4.04 -20.29 8.09
CA HIS A 103 -3.31 -19.79 9.27
C HIS A 103 -1.79 -19.72 9.04
N ASP A 104 -1.20 -20.72 8.39
CA ASP A 104 0.23 -20.73 8.10
C ASP A 104 0.60 -19.69 7.04
N ALA A 105 -0.29 -19.41 6.09
CA ALA A 105 -0.12 -18.32 5.13
C ALA A 105 -0.07 -16.94 5.82
N ASP A 106 -0.99 -16.66 6.75
CA ASP A 106 -0.97 -15.41 7.54
C ASP A 106 0.33 -15.28 8.36
N ARG A 107 0.75 -16.38 9.02
CA ARG A 107 2.02 -16.41 9.77
C ARG A 107 3.22 -16.14 8.87
N LEU A 108 3.26 -16.75 7.69
CA LEU A 108 4.36 -16.55 6.74
C LEU A 108 4.48 -15.08 6.31
N VAL A 109 3.36 -14.41 6.02
CA VAL A 109 3.35 -12.97 5.71
C VAL A 109 3.93 -12.17 6.87
N VAL A 110 3.48 -12.45 8.10
CA VAL A 110 4.00 -11.78 9.30
C VAL A 110 5.51 -12.01 9.47
N ASP A 111 5.99 -13.22 9.25
CA ASP A 111 7.42 -13.54 9.35
C ASP A 111 8.26 -12.84 8.29
N ILE A 112 7.77 -12.75 7.04
CA ILE A 112 8.45 -12.00 5.97
C ILE A 112 8.49 -10.51 6.33
N MET A 113 7.35 -9.93 6.73
CA MET A 113 7.26 -8.52 7.13
C MET A 113 8.21 -8.20 8.28
N ARG A 114 8.22 -9.03 9.34
CA ARG A 114 9.13 -8.89 10.49
C ARG A 114 10.59 -8.95 10.05
N THR A 115 10.91 -9.91 9.18
CA THR A 115 12.29 -10.10 8.67
C THR A 115 12.76 -8.88 7.89
N ARG A 116 11.87 -8.23 7.13
CA ARG A 116 12.13 -7.00 6.39
C ARG A 116 12.12 -5.74 7.27
N GLY A 117 11.76 -5.82 8.55
CA GLY A 117 11.77 -4.69 9.49
C GLY A 117 10.44 -3.93 9.62
N PHE A 118 9.33 -4.49 9.11
CA PHE A 118 8.01 -3.90 9.33
C PHE A 118 7.54 -4.14 10.78
N PRO A 119 6.82 -3.17 11.38
CA PRO A 119 6.14 -3.40 12.64
C PRO A 119 5.02 -4.43 12.44
N THR A 120 4.96 -5.46 13.30
CA THR A 120 4.01 -6.57 13.13
C THR A 120 2.95 -6.70 14.22
N ASP A 121 2.93 -5.83 15.22
CA ASP A 121 2.13 -6.03 16.44
C ASP A 121 0.64 -5.80 16.22
N ASP A 122 0.30 -4.88 15.33
CA ASP A 122 -1.08 -4.53 15.00
C ASP A 122 -1.38 -4.90 13.55
N ALA A 123 -2.42 -5.70 13.37
CA ALA A 123 -2.78 -6.23 12.08
C ALA A 123 -3.30 -5.14 11.15
N ASP A 124 -4.18 -4.25 11.62
CA ASP A 124 -4.72 -3.17 10.78
C ASP A 124 -3.60 -2.21 10.36
N ARG A 125 -2.69 -1.89 11.28
CA ARG A 125 -1.49 -1.12 10.98
C ARG A 125 -0.59 -1.79 9.93
N ARG A 126 -0.40 -3.12 9.98
CA ARG A 126 0.33 -3.84 8.91
C ARG A 126 -0.31 -3.64 7.55
N THR A 127 -1.64 -3.72 7.47
CA THR A 127 -2.37 -3.54 6.20
C THR A 127 -2.20 -2.11 5.68
N GLU A 128 -2.22 -1.11 6.57
CA GLU A 128 -1.93 0.28 6.20
C GLU A 128 -0.52 0.43 5.64
N ASP A 129 0.50 -0.16 6.29
CA ASP A 129 1.88 -0.09 5.82
C ASP A 129 2.09 -0.80 4.47
N ILE A 130 1.40 -1.94 4.25
CA ILE A 130 1.36 -2.63 2.95
C ILE A 130 0.71 -1.73 1.89
N SER A 131 -0.38 -1.03 2.22
CA SER A 131 -1.12 -0.20 1.25
C SER A 131 -0.29 0.94 0.65
N VAL A 132 0.78 1.36 1.32
CA VAL A 132 1.69 2.41 0.82
C VAL A 132 2.49 1.93 -0.41
N ASP A 133 2.93 0.66 -0.40
CA ASP A 133 3.74 0.10 -1.49
C ASP A 133 2.93 -0.76 -2.45
N HIS A 134 1.95 -1.48 -1.90
CA HIS A 134 1.15 -2.48 -2.60
C HIS A 134 -0.35 -2.22 -2.38
N PRO A 135 -0.88 -1.05 -2.80
CA PRO A 135 -2.27 -0.65 -2.56
C PRO A 135 -3.28 -1.65 -3.11
N GLN A 136 -2.99 -2.24 -4.28
CA GLN A 136 -3.86 -3.22 -4.92
C GLN A 136 -3.93 -4.55 -4.14
N ILE A 137 -2.90 -4.88 -3.36
CA ILE A 137 -2.79 -6.13 -2.60
C ILE A 137 -3.37 -5.95 -1.19
N ALA A 138 -3.30 -4.75 -0.63
CA ALA A 138 -3.77 -4.44 0.73
C ALA A 138 -5.23 -4.87 0.97
N GLN A 139 -6.14 -4.56 0.04
CA GLN A 139 -7.54 -4.97 0.14
C GLN A 139 -7.70 -6.49 0.14
N ARG A 140 -7.03 -7.20 -0.78
CA ARG A 140 -7.07 -8.68 -0.84
C ARG A 140 -6.52 -9.32 0.43
N TYR A 141 -5.43 -8.77 0.98
CA TYR A 141 -4.86 -9.23 2.24
C TYR A 141 -5.82 -9.02 3.42
N ARG A 142 -6.52 -7.88 3.45
CA ARG A 142 -7.54 -7.58 4.46
C ARG A 142 -8.68 -8.60 4.42
N ASP A 143 -9.16 -8.94 3.22
CA ASP A 143 -10.22 -9.94 3.02
C ASP A 143 -9.73 -11.34 3.41
N ALA A 144 -8.50 -11.71 3.06
CA ALA A 144 -7.88 -12.98 3.46
C ALA A 144 -7.72 -13.11 4.99
N ARG A 145 -7.40 -12.01 5.68
CA ARG A 145 -7.37 -12.00 7.15
C ARG A 145 -8.77 -12.18 7.73
N ALA A 146 -9.79 -11.54 7.16
CA ALA A 146 -11.16 -11.73 7.62
C ALA A 146 -11.57 -13.21 7.56
N VAL A 147 -11.15 -13.94 6.51
CA VAL A 147 -11.32 -15.39 6.41
C VAL A 147 -10.57 -16.14 7.52
N ARG A 148 -9.29 -15.82 7.76
CA ARG A 148 -8.47 -16.39 8.85
C ARG A 148 -9.07 -16.14 10.25
N SER A 149 -9.65 -14.98 10.49
CA SER A 149 -10.34 -14.68 11.75
C SER A 149 -11.69 -15.40 11.85
N ALA A 150 -12.37 -15.62 10.72
CA ALA A 150 -13.62 -16.35 10.68
C ALA A 150 -13.42 -17.85 10.94
N THR A 151 -12.32 -18.45 10.49
CA THR A 151 -11.99 -19.86 10.78
C THR A 151 -11.75 -20.13 12.27
N GLU A 152 -11.38 -19.11 13.05
CA GLU A 152 -11.27 -19.22 14.52
C GLU A 152 -12.65 -19.20 15.20
N GLN A 153 -13.67 -18.65 14.54
CA GLN A 153 -15.02 -18.48 15.07
C GLN A 153 -15.97 -19.62 14.66
N GLY A 154 -15.64 -20.37 13.60
CA GLY A 154 -16.43 -21.50 13.15
C GLY A 154 -16.04 -22.00 11.76
N PRO A 155 -16.81 -22.96 11.20
CA PRO A 155 -16.55 -23.50 9.87
C PRO A 155 -16.68 -22.43 8.78
N VAL A 156 -15.70 -22.38 7.88
CA VAL A 156 -15.71 -21.56 6.66
C VAL A 156 -15.62 -22.48 5.44
N ASP A 157 -16.32 -22.15 4.36
CA ASP A 157 -16.28 -22.96 3.14
C ASP A 157 -14.87 -23.02 2.53
N THR A 158 -14.49 -24.18 1.99
CA THR A 158 -13.16 -24.44 1.44
C THR A 158 -12.83 -23.53 0.25
N GLU A 159 -13.81 -23.11 -0.55
CA GLU A 159 -13.57 -22.21 -1.67
C GLU A 159 -13.22 -20.80 -1.18
N THR A 160 -13.90 -20.31 -0.15
CA THR A 160 -13.52 -19.06 0.54
C THR A 160 -12.10 -19.14 1.09
N GLN A 161 -11.72 -20.27 1.67
CA GLN A 161 -10.35 -20.50 2.14
C GLN A 161 -9.33 -20.54 0.98
N ARG A 162 -9.69 -21.11 -0.18
CA ARG A 162 -8.86 -21.09 -1.40
C ARG A 162 -8.60 -19.67 -1.87
N HIS A 163 -9.63 -18.82 -1.91
CA HIS A 163 -9.48 -17.40 -2.24
C HIS A 163 -8.56 -16.69 -1.25
N ALA A 164 -8.69 -16.95 0.04
CA ALA A 164 -7.80 -16.37 1.06
C ALA A 164 -6.34 -16.78 0.85
N VAL A 165 -6.06 -18.07 0.62
CA VAL A 165 -4.69 -18.54 0.33
C VAL A 165 -4.15 -17.90 -0.95
N THR A 166 -4.99 -17.71 -1.97
CA THR A 166 -4.56 -17.01 -3.20
C THR A 166 -4.19 -15.55 -2.93
N ALA A 167 -4.98 -14.85 -2.12
CA ALA A 167 -4.65 -13.48 -1.73
C ALA A 167 -3.37 -13.39 -0.87
N TYR A 168 -3.12 -14.36 0.02
CA TYR A 168 -1.83 -14.44 0.72
C TYR A 168 -0.67 -14.70 -0.25
N ARG A 169 -0.88 -15.50 -1.30
CA ARG A 169 0.13 -15.75 -2.35
C ARG A 169 0.59 -14.45 -2.99
N ASP A 170 -0.37 -13.65 -3.46
CA ASP A 170 -0.09 -12.40 -4.16
C ASP A 170 0.79 -11.49 -3.28
N LEU A 171 0.49 -11.44 -1.97
CA LEU A 171 1.28 -10.67 -1.01
C LEU A 171 2.66 -11.29 -0.74
N VAL A 172 2.77 -12.61 -0.59
CA VAL A 172 4.07 -13.28 -0.44
C VAL A 172 4.94 -12.98 -1.65
N ASP A 173 4.43 -13.17 -2.86
CA ASP A 173 5.18 -12.94 -4.10
C ASP A 173 5.63 -11.46 -4.21
N ALA A 174 4.78 -10.51 -3.85
CA ALA A 174 5.15 -9.09 -3.79
C ALA A 174 6.24 -8.80 -2.74
N LEU A 175 6.12 -9.37 -1.53
CA LEU A 175 7.09 -9.21 -0.44
C LEU A 175 8.43 -9.92 -0.70
N LEU A 176 8.46 -10.93 -1.57
CA LEU A 176 9.70 -11.58 -2.01
C LEU A 176 10.39 -10.82 -3.15
N GLY A 177 9.74 -9.81 -3.74
CA GLY A 177 10.31 -8.96 -4.80
C GLY A 177 9.81 -9.28 -6.21
N GLY A 178 8.70 -10.02 -6.35
CA GLY A 178 8.13 -10.46 -7.62
C GLY A 178 7.78 -9.35 -8.64
N GLU A 179 7.72 -8.08 -8.24
CA GLU A 179 7.42 -6.96 -9.14
C GLU A 179 8.61 -6.03 -9.46
N GLN A 180 9.78 -6.19 -8.82
CA GLN A 180 10.92 -5.28 -9.02
C GLN A 180 11.95 -5.77 -10.05
N SER A 181 11.86 -7.00 -10.57
CA SER A 181 12.76 -7.48 -11.62
C SER A 181 12.39 -7.04 -13.05
N ALA A 182 11.25 -6.38 -13.26
CA ALA A 182 10.82 -5.95 -14.61
C ALA A 182 11.25 -4.53 -15.02
N SER A 183 11.86 -3.74 -14.12
CA SER A 183 12.16 -2.31 -14.40
C SER A 183 13.65 -1.94 -14.44
N THR A 184 14.57 -2.86 -14.11
CA THR A 184 16.02 -2.58 -14.09
C THR A 184 16.82 -3.19 -15.23
N ALA A 185 16.17 -3.73 -16.28
CA ALA A 185 16.82 -4.00 -17.56
C ALA A 185 16.98 -2.68 -18.35
N SER A 186 17.87 -1.81 -17.88
CA SER A 186 18.37 -0.66 -18.64
C SER A 186 19.12 -1.18 -19.86
N PRO A 187 18.78 -0.79 -21.11
CA PRO A 187 19.56 -1.19 -22.27
C PRO A 187 20.91 -0.50 -22.18
N ALA A 188 21.96 -1.34 -22.06
CA ALA A 188 23.34 -0.90 -22.12
C ALA A 188 23.57 -0.08 -23.39
N LYS A 189 24.20 1.09 -23.21
CA LYS A 189 24.62 2.02 -24.24
C LYS A 189 25.34 1.29 -25.38
N GLU A 190 24.78 1.37 -26.58
CA GLU A 190 25.46 0.98 -27.81
C GLU A 190 26.57 2.01 -28.07
N GLN A 191 27.82 1.60 -27.83
CA GLN A 191 29.01 2.29 -28.31
C GLN A 191 29.05 2.13 -29.83
N THR A 192 28.68 3.17 -30.57
CA THR A 192 28.99 3.26 -31.99
C THR A 192 30.43 3.74 -32.14
N ARG A 193 31.25 2.87 -32.72
CA ARG A 193 32.60 3.15 -33.22
C ARG A 193 32.53 3.59 -34.66
#